data_AF-G7LCJ4-F1
#
_entry.id   AF-G7LCJ4-F1
#
_cell.length_a   1.000
_cell.length_b   1.000
_cell.length_c   1.000
_cell.angle_alpha   90.00
_cell.angle_beta   90.00
_cell.angle_gamma   90.00
#
_symmetry.space_group_name_H-M   'P 1'
#
loop_
_entity.id
_entity.type
_entity.pdbx_description
1 polymer ?
#
loop_
_entity_poly.entity_id
_entity_poly.type
_entity_poly.pdbx_seq_one_letter_code
_entity_poly.pdbx_strand_id
1 'polypeptide(L)'
;MFRRATSSLFSRAVATRRFSTDVATPVTDSSFVEAWNKVSPNLDPPKTPVAFIKSRPPIPSTLPTKLTVNFVLPYASQLSAKEVDLVIIPATTGQMGILPGHVSTIAELKPGVMIVQEGNDSTKYFVSSGFAFVHANSVADIIAVEAVPLDQIDASLVQKGLQEFTQKLSSATTDLEKAEAQIGVDVHSALNSALTA
;
A
#
# COMPACT_ATOMS: atom_id res chain seq x y z
N MET A 1 -52.83 11.75 -46.93
CA MET A 1 -52.14 12.96 -46.42
C MET A 1 -51.78 12.75 -44.95
N PHE A 2 -50.47 12.72 -44.69
CA PHE A 2 -49.72 13.01 -43.45
C PHE A 2 -50.03 12.28 -42.13
N ARG A 3 -49.21 11.25 -41.85
CA ARG A 3 -48.80 10.85 -40.49
C ARG A 3 -48.00 11.99 -39.84
N ARG A 4 -48.34 12.38 -38.60
CA ARG A 4 -47.48 13.19 -37.72
C ARG A 4 -47.06 12.33 -36.54
N ALA A 5 -45.78 11.98 -36.49
CA ALA A 5 -45.11 11.46 -35.31
C ALA A 5 -44.60 12.66 -34.49
N THR A 6 -44.96 12.74 -33.21
CA THR A 6 -44.36 13.67 -32.25
C THR A 6 -43.33 12.91 -31.42
N SER A 7 -42.06 13.15 -31.72
CA SER A 7 -40.91 12.68 -30.95
C SER A 7 -40.81 13.45 -29.62
N SER A 8 -40.94 12.77 -28.47
CA SER A 8 -40.56 13.37 -27.19
C SER A 8 -39.05 13.25 -27.00
N LEU A 9 -38.36 14.39 -26.96
CA LEU A 9 -36.94 14.46 -26.62
C LEU A 9 -36.77 14.23 -25.11
N PHE A 10 -36.21 13.09 -24.71
CA PHE A 10 -35.74 12.88 -23.34
C PHE A 10 -34.37 13.55 -23.17
N SER A 11 -34.35 14.67 -22.45
CA SER A 11 -33.12 15.27 -21.93
C SER A 11 -32.53 14.35 -20.85
N ARG A 12 -31.49 13.60 -21.19
CA ARG A 12 -30.72 12.79 -20.24
C ARG A 12 -29.78 13.70 -19.46
N ALA A 13 -30.19 14.10 -18.25
CA ALA A 13 -29.31 14.79 -17.31
C ALA A 13 -28.18 13.83 -16.92
N VAL A 14 -26.94 14.18 -17.28
CA VAL A 14 -25.73 13.49 -16.85
C VAL A 14 -25.51 13.83 -15.39
N ALA A 15 -25.86 12.92 -14.49
CA ALA A 15 -25.50 13.02 -13.08
C ALA A 15 -23.97 12.87 -12.97
N THR A 16 -23.27 13.98 -12.81
CA THR A 16 -21.88 13.99 -12.36
C THR A 16 -21.87 13.43 -10.93
N ARG A 17 -21.47 12.17 -10.78
CA ARG A 17 -21.21 11.61 -9.44
C ARG A 17 -20.04 12.40 -8.86
N ARG A 18 -20.31 13.25 -7.86
CA ARG A 18 -19.28 13.80 -6.99
C ARG A 18 -18.57 12.63 -6.32
N PHE A 19 -17.23 12.59 -6.40
CA PHE A 19 -16.45 11.68 -5.58
C PHE A 19 -16.80 11.92 -4.12
N SER A 20 -17.28 10.87 -3.44
CA SER A 20 -17.61 10.95 -2.01
C SER A 20 -16.32 11.22 -1.23
N THR A 21 -16.30 12.31 -0.49
CA THR A 21 -15.23 12.68 0.46
C THR A 21 -15.61 12.31 1.90
N ASP A 22 -16.78 11.72 2.12
CA ASP A 22 -17.21 11.30 3.44
C ASP A 22 -16.35 10.14 3.94
N VAL A 23 -15.60 10.43 5.01
CA VAL A 23 -14.96 9.39 5.82
C VAL A 23 -16.08 8.67 6.55
N ALA A 24 -16.28 7.39 6.26
CA ALA A 24 -17.24 6.56 6.98
C ALA A 24 -16.90 6.62 8.48
N THR A 25 -17.83 7.13 9.29
CA THR A 25 -17.79 7.02 10.74
C THR A 25 -17.73 5.54 11.12
N PRO A 26 -17.11 5.14 12.23
CA PRO A 26 -17.08 3.75 12.66
C PRO A 26 -18.51 3.29 12.93
N VAL A 27 -19.14 2.70 11.94
CA VAL A 27 -20.46 2.11 12.04
C VAL A 27 -20.23 0.82 12.81
N THR A 28 -20.55 0.82 14.11
CA THR A 28 -21.06 -0.42 14.70
C THR A 28 -22.21 -0.81 13.79
N ASP A 29 -22.08 -1.90 13.02
CA ASP A 29 -23.14 -2.37 12.11
C ASP A 29 -24.41 -2.60 12.94
N SER A 30 -25.23 -1.56 13.06
CA SER A 30 -26.41 -1.54 13.93
C SER A 30 -27.38 -2.62 13.47
N SER A 31 -27.46 -2.84 12.15
CA SER A 31 -28.16 -3.94 11.52
C SER A 31 -27.67 -5.33 11.97
N PHE A 32 -26.35 -5.52 12.12
CA PHE A 32 -25.78 -6.78 12.61
C PHE A 32 -26.09 -7.00 14.09
N VAL A 33 -25.91 -5.98 14.92
CA VAL A 33 -26.17 -6.06 16.37
C VAL A 33 -27.65 -6.34 16.65
N GLU A 34 -28.56 -5.68 15.95
CA GLU A 34 -30.00 -5.92 16.05
C GLU A 34 -30.38 -7.35 15.65
N ALA A 35 -29.82 -7.87 14.56
CA ALA A 35 -30.04 -9.24 14.11
C ALA A 35 -29.46 -10.28 15.08
N TRP A 36 -28.27 -10.02 15.63
CA TRP A 36 -27.62 -10.90 16.61
C TRP A 36 -28.45 -11.02 17.89
N ASN A 37 -28.88 -9.88 18.44
CA ASN A 37 -29.69 -9.85 19.66
C ASN A 37 -31.03 -10.57 19.49
N LYS A 38 -31.58 -10.60 18.26
CA LYS A 38 -32.79 -11.37 17.94
C LYS A 38 -32.57 -12.88 17.97
N VAL A 39 -31.39 -13.36 17.54
CA VAL A 39 -31.07 -14.79 17.43
C VAL A 39 -30.46 -15.34 18.72
N SER A 40 -29.68 -14.52 19.43
CA SER A 40 -28.90 -14.94 20.60
C SER A 40 -28.87 -13.83 21.67
N PRO A 41 -29.98 -13.61 22.39
CA PRO A 41 -30.14 -12.47 23.30
C PRO A 41 -29.27 -12.53 24.57
N ASN A 42 -28.76 -13.71 24.93
CA ASN A 42 -27.95 -13.92 26.13
C ASN A 42 -26.43 -13.87 25.86
N LEU A 43 -26.02 -13.60 24.62
CA LEU A 43 -24.62 -13.59 24.21
C LEU A 43 -24.26 -12.24 23.61
N ASP A 44 -23.21 -11.61 24.14
CA ASP A 44 -22.69 -10.36 23.59
C ASP A 44 -22.30 -10.53 22.11
N PRO A 45 -22.60 -9.57 21.24
CA PRO A 45 -22.25 -9.65 19.83
C PRO A 45 -20.73 -9.70 19.65
N PRO A 46 -20.24 -10.49 18.67
CA PRO A 46 -18.82 -10.54 18.39
C PRO A 46 -18.34 -9.16 17.93
N LYS A 47 -17.13 -8.77 18.38
CA LYS A 47 -16.50 -7.53 17.93
C LYS A 47 -16.03 -7.68 16.48
N THR A 48 -16.32 -6.68 15.65
CA THR A 48 -15.83 -6.62 14.28
C THR A 48 -14.41 -6.02 14.24
N PRO A 49 -13.58 -6.33 13.22
CA PRO A 49 -12.25 -5.72 13.08
C PRO A 49 -12.27 -4.19 13.13
N VAL A 50 -13.34 -3.59 12.58
CA VAL A 50 -13.56 -2.14 12.57
C VAL A 50 -13.63 -1.54 13.97
N ALA A 51 -14.07 -2.31 14.97
CA ALA A 51 -14.11 -1.86 16.37
C ALA A 51 -12.71 -1.67 16.98
N PHE A 52 -11.68 -2.28 16.39
CA PHE A 52 -10.30 -2.17 16.85
C PHE A 52 -9.47 -1.18 16.02
N ILE A 53 -10.00 -0.73 14.88
CA ILE A 53 -9.33 0.22 13.98
C ILE A 53 -9.75 1.63 14.37
N LYS A 54 -8.79 2.47 14.75
CA LYS A 54 -9.05 3.91 14.93
C LYS A 54 -9.47 4.51 13.59
N SER A 55 -10.59 5.23 13.56
CA SER A 55 -11.06 5.90 12.36
C SER A 55 -10.01 6.88 11.85
N ARG A 56 -9.76 6.86 10.54
CA ARG A 56 -8.82 7.77 9.89
C ARG A 56 -9.25 9.24 10.10
N PRO A 57 -8.32 10.16 10.42
CA PRO A 57 -8.65 11.57 10.56
C PRO A 57 -9.13 12.17 9.22
N PRO A 58 -10.05 13.16 9.27
CA PRO A 58 -10.57 13.81 8.06
C PRO A 58 -9.46 14.52 7.29
N ILE A 59 -9.72 14.78 6.00
CA ILE A 59 -8.78 15.48 5.13
C ILE A 59 -8.66 16.93 5.62
N PRO A 60 -7.46 17.42 5.98
CA PRO A 60 -7.28 18.79 6.41
C PRO A 60 -7.53 19.75 5.23
N SER A 61 -8.10 20.91 5.53
CA SER A 61 -8.39 21.95 4.52
C SER A 61 -7.12 22.69 4.04
N THR A 62 -6.02 22.54 4.78
CA THR A 62 -4.71 23.12 4.49
C THR A 62 -3.67 22.00 4.35
N LEU A 63 -2.66 22.23 3.52
CA LEU A 63 -1.57 21.26 3.34
C LEU A 63 -0.77 21.13 4.65
N PRO A 64 -0.65 19.92 5.22
CA PRO A 64 0.15 19.71 6.41
C PRO A 64 1.64 19.82 6.12
N THR A 65 2.43 20.14 7.13
CA THR A 65 3.90 20.30 7.01
C THR A 65 4.64 18.96 7.06
N LYS A 66 4.03 17.92 7.64
CA LYS A 66 4.61 16.59 7.82
C LYS A 66 3.69 15.52 7.23
N LEU A 67 4.29 14.39 6.85
CA LEU A 67 3.61 13.20 6.36
C LEU A 67 3.56 12.17 7.49
N THR A 68 2.38 11.64 7.82
CA THR A 68 2.27 10.53 8.78
C THR A 68 2.45 9.21 8.04
N VAL A 69 3.38 8.37 8.49
CA VAL A 69 3.70 7.09 7.87
C VAL A 69 3.42 5.94 8.82
N ASN A 70 2.71 4.95 8.30
CA ASN A 70 2.54 3.64 8.91
C ASN A 70 3.28 2.63 8.04
N PHE A 71 4.32 1.99 8.57
CA PHE A 71 5.06 0.93 7.89
C PHE A 71 4.86 -0.39 8.61
N VAL A 72 4.21 -1.34 7.93
CA VAL A 72 3.70 -2.57 8.53
C VAL A 72 4.15 -3.79 7.73
N LEU A 73 4.60 -4.79 8.48
CA LEU A 73 4.88 -6.16 8.03
C LEU A 73 3.88 -7.09 8.72
N PRO A 74 3.65 -8.32 8.19
CA PRO A 74 2.68 -9.25 8.78
C PRO A 74 2.95 -9.59 10.25
N TYR A 75 4.21 -9.54 10.68
CA TYR A 75 4.65 -9.90 12.03
C TYR A 75 5.09 -8.71 12.89
N ALA A 76 5.27 -7.52 12.31
CA ALA A 76 5.77 -6.34 13.03
C ALA A 76 5.32 -5.03 12.37
N SER A 77 5.02 -4.02 13.18
CA SER A 77 4.90 -2.64 12.71
C SER A 77 6.21 -1.92 12.95
N GLN A 78 6.94 -1.63 11.87
CA GLN A 78 8.24 -0.96 11.94
C GLN A 78 8.08 0.53 12.22
N LEU A 79 7.06 1.16 11.62
CA LEU A 79 6.68 2.55 11.91
C LEU A 79 5.18 2.60 12.16
N SER A 80 4.77 3.27 13.23
CA SER A 80 3.36 3.46 13.58
C SER A 80 3.10 4.93 13.87
N ALA A 81 2.26 5.56 13.05
CA ALA A 81 1.90 6.97 13.10
C ALA A 81 3.12 7.91 13.22
N LYS A 82 4.22 7.58 12.54
CA LYS A 82 5.46 8.36 12.61
C LYS A 82 5.38 9.54 11.65
N GLU A 83 5.69 10.74 12.12
CA GLU A 83 5.75 11.94 11.27
C GLU A 83 7.13 12.04 10.61
N VAL A 84 7.12 12.20 9.29
CA VAL A 84 8.34 12.29 8.46
C VAL A 84 8.19 13.38 7.41
N ASP A 85 9.30 13.79 6.80
CA ASP A 85 9.32 14.84 5.77
C ASP A 85 9.15 14.28 4.37
N LEU A 86 9.77 13.13 4.11
CA LEU A 86 9.82 12.51 2.80
C LEU A 86 9.92 10.99 2.96
N VAL A 87 9.18 10.27 2.11
CA VAL A 87 9.40 8.84 1.92
C VAL A 87 9.65 8.57 0.44
N ILE A 88 10.74 7.87 0.13
CA ILE A 88 11.04 7.39 -1.21
C ILE A 88 10.72 5.90 -1.24
N ILE A 89 9.80 5.49 -2.11
CA ILE A 89 9.39 4.09 -2.26
C ILE A 89 9.79 3.53 -3.64
N PRO A 90 10.15 2.23 -3.71
CA PRO A 90 10.41 1.55 -4.97
C PRO A 90 9.08 1.06 -5.58
N ALA A 91 8.42 1.90 -6.37
CA ALA A 91 7.22 1.48 -7.10
C ALA A 91 7.58 0.66 -8.35
N THR A 92 6.64 -0.15 -8.85
CA THR A 92 6.83 -0.91 -10.11
C THR A 92 7.14 0.00 -11.30
N THR A 93 6.63 1.24 -11.29
CA THR A 93 6.86 2.25 -12.34
C THR A 93 8.17 3.04 -12.18
N GLY A 94 8.90 2.85 -11.07
CA GLY A 94 10.13 3.60 -10.77
C GLY A 94 10.23 4.00 -9.30
N GLN A 95 11.19 4.87 -8.97
CA GLN A 95 11.26 5.44 -7.61
C GLN A 95 10.29 6.60 -7.48
N MET A 96 9.45 6.58 -6.44
CA MET A 96 8.48 7.63 -6.16
C MET A 96 8.76 8.27 -4.80
N GLY A 97 8.86 9.59 -4.78
CA GLY A 97 8.97 10.39 -3.55
C GLY A 97 7.60 10.90 -3.11
N ILE A 98 7.22 10.62 -1.86
CA ILE A 98 5.97 11.01 -1.24
C ILE A 98 6.26 12.12 -0.23
N LEU A 99 5.72 13.30 -0.49
CA LEU A 99 5.77 14.48 0.38
C LEU A 99 4.40 14.71 1.05
N PRO A 100 4.33 15.58 2.08
CA PRO A 100 3.06 16.02 2.66
C PRO A 100 2.14 16.61 1.57
N GLY A 101 0.86 16.23 1.56
CA GLY A 101 -0.09 16.68 0.55
C GLY A 101 0.00 16.00 -0.82
N HIS A 102 0.74 14.90 -0.94
CA HIS A 102 0.81 14.12 -2.18
C HIS A 102 -0.57 13.61 -2.63
N VAL A 103 -0.76 13.44 -3.94
CA VAL A 103 -2.00 12.90 -4.50
C VAL A 103 -2.27 11.48 -3.99
N SER A 104 -3.52 11.20 -3.65
CA SER A 104 -3.96 9.88 -3.22
C SER A 104 -3.63 8.84 -4.29
N THR A 105 -2.81 7.85 -3.92
CA THR A 105 -2.24 6.89 -4.87
C THR A 105 -2.14 5.54 -4.21
N ILE A 106 -2.45 4.49 -4.97
CA ILE A 106 -2.13 3.11 -4.59
C ILE A 106 -1.02 2.65 -5.53
N ALA A 107 0.12 2.31 -4.98
CA ALA A 107 1.28 1.85 -5.74
C ALA A 107 1.68 0.45 -5.29
N GLU A 108 1.96 -0.42 -6.26
CA GLU A 108 2.63 -1.69 -6.01
C GLU A 108 4.13 -1.44 -5.84
N LEU A 109 4.73 -2.13 -4.87
CA LEU A 109 6.14 -2.05 -4.53
C LEU A 109 6.91 -3.21 -5.16
N LYS A 110 7.99 -2.87 -5.85
CA LYS A 110 8.97 -3.84 -6.35
C LYS A 110 10.10 -4.03 -5.34
N PRO A 111 10.87 -5.13 -5.42
CA PRO A 111 12.07 -5.30 -4.61
C PRO A 111 13.02 -4.10 -4.75
N GLY A 112 13.42 -3.51 -3.63
CA GLY A 112 14.28 -2.34 -3.66
C GLY A 112 14.40 -1.60 -2.33
N VAL A 113 15.13 -0.48 -2.37
CA VAL A 113 15.35 0.36 -1.20
C VAL A 113 14.24 1.37 -1.04
N MET A 114 13.63 1.37 0.13
CA MET A 114 12.78 2.42 0.64
C MET A 114 13.59 3.32 1.58
N ILE A 115 13.41 4.63 1.46
CA ILE A 115 14.09 5.63 2.29
C ILE A 115 13.05 6.44 3.03
N VAL A 116 13.18 6.50 4.35
CA VAL A 116 12.35 7.32 5.22
C VAL A 116 13.22 8.44 5.77
N GLN A 117 12.85 9.69 5.50
CA GLN A 117 13.62 10.86 5.90
C GLN A 117 12.88 11.69 6.95
N GLU A 118 13.57 11.95 8.06
CA GLU A 118 13.14 12.78 9.17
C GLU A 118 14.18 13.90 9.39
N GLY A 119 13.91 15.09 8.84
CA GLY A 119 14.85 16.21 8.84
C GLY A 119 16.17 15.84 8.16
N ASN A 120 17.24 15.77 8.96
CA ASN A 120 18.59 15.41 8.50
C ASN A 120 18.87 13.91 8.54
N ASP A 121 18.04 13.13 9.25
CA ASP A 121 18.23 11.70 9.40
C ASP A 121 17.50 10.94 8.30
N SER A 122 18.16 9.94 7.70
CA SER A 122 17.56 9.08 6.68
C SER A 122 17.76 7.62 7.07
N THR A 123 16.64 6.90 7.18
CA THR A 123 16.64 5.47 7.48
C THR A 123 16.30 4.70 6.21
N LYS A 124 17.16 3.75 5.84
CA LYS A 124 17.02 2.95 4.62
C LYS A 124 16.58 1.53 4.98
N TYR A 125 15.52 1.06 4.32
CA TYR A 125 15.02 -0.30 4.42
C TYR A 125 15.05 -0.95 3.05
N PHE A 126 15.55 -2.18 2.96
CA PHE A 126 15.27 -3.01 1.80
C PHE A 126 13.88 -3.63 1.97
N VAL A 127 13.03 -3.49 0.96
CA VAL A 127 11.67 -4.01 0.93
C VAL A 127 11.58 -5.08 -0.15
N SER A 128 10.99 -6.23 0.16
CA SER A 128 10.84 -7.34 -0.80
C SER A 128 9.73 -7.06 -1.82
N SER A 129 8.51 -6.85 -1.35
CA SER A 129 7.34 -6.53 -2.15
C SER A 129 6.23 -6.00 -1.25
N GLY A 130 5.20 -5.40 -1.84
CA GLY A 130 4.08 -4.87 -1.08
C GLY A 130 3.25 -3.83 -1.81
N PHE A 131 2.52 -3.04 -1.03
CA PHE A 131 1.72 -1.92 -1.51
C PHE A 131 1.95 -0.68 -0.67
N ALA A 132 1.97 0.47 -1.30
CA ALA A 132 1.93 1.76 -0.65
C ALA A 132 0.60 2.45 -0.96
N PHE A 133 -0.12 2.82 0.09
CA PHE A 133 -1.36 3.57 0.05
C PHE A 133 -1.09 4.99 0.53
N VAL A 134 -1.12 5.94 -0.39
CA VAL A 134 -1.07 7.37 -0.08
C VAL A 134 -2.48 7.88 -0.04
N HIS A 135 -2.85 8.53 1.06
CA HIS A 135 -4.20 9.03 1.29
C HIS A 135 -4.24 10.56 1.21
N ALA A 136 -5.42 11.09 0.89
CA ALA A 136 -5.64 12.54 0.74
C ALA A 136 -5.36 13.33 2.03
N ASN A 137 -5.42 12.67 3.19
CA ASN A 137 -5.18 13.30 4.49
C ASN A 137 -3.68 13.33 4.87
N SER A 138 -2.76 13.16 3.92
CA SER A 138 -1.31 13.11 4.16
C SER A 138 -0.88 12.01 5.13
N VAL A 139 -1.55 10.87 5.03
CA VAL A 139 -1.15 9.62 5.67
C VAL A 139 -0.71 8.66 4.57
N ALA A 140 0.44 8.02 4.75
CA ALA A 140 0.94 6.97 3.88
C ALA A 140 1.01 5.64 4.66
N ASP A 141 0.26 4.65 4.21
CA ASP A 141 0.32 3.29 4.74
C ASP A 141 1.14 2.42 3.79
N ILE A 142 2.30 1.99 4.23
CA ILE A 142 3.23 1.15 3.49
C ILE A 142 3.13 -0.24 4.10
N ILE A 143 2.73 -1.20 3.28
CA ILE A 143 2.51 -2.58 3.68
C ILE A 143 3.45 -3.43 2.85
N ALA A 144 4.41 -4.07 3.51
CA ALA A 144 5.37 -4.94 2.86
C ALA A 144 5.27 -6.36 3.43
N VAL A 145 5.64 -7.37 2.64
CA VAL A 145 5.74 -8.75 3.14
C VAL A 145 6.95 -8.89 4.06
N GLU A 146 8.10 -8.41 3.61
CA GLU A 146 9.36 -8.45 4.36
C GLU A 146 10.10 -7.13 4.16
N ALA A 147 10.73 -6.64 5.22
CA ALA A 147 11.61 -5.49 5.15
C ALA A 147 12.71 -5.57 6.20
N VAL A 148 13.93 -5.26 5.75
CA VAL A 148 15.15 -5.40 6.56
C VAL A 148 15.97 -4.11 6.42
N PRO A 149 16.50 -3.54 7.50
CA PRO A 149 17.40 -2.40 7.37
C PRO A 149 18.72 -2.84 6.72
N LEU A 150 19.36 -1.95 5.96
CA LEU A 150 20.48 -2.33 5.08
C LEU A 150 21.72 -2.84 5.82
N ASP A 151 21.88 -2.48 7.09
CA ASP A 151 22.98 -2.89 7.96
C ASP A 151 22.94 -4.38 8.36
N GLN A 152 21.77 -5.02 8.27
CA GLN A 152 21.58 -6.43 8.61
C GLN A 152 21.76 -7.37 7.41
N ILE A 153 22.10 -6.83 6.24
CA ILE A 153 22.21 -7.60 5.00
C ILE A 153 23.68 -7.94 4.72
N ASP A 154 24.00 -9.23 4.61
CA ASP A 154 25.33 -9.71 4.24
C ASP A 154 25.52 -9.74 2.72
N ALA A 155 26.43 -8.91 2.22
CA ALA A 155 26.76 -8.81 0.80
C ALA A 155 27.26 -10.14 0.20
N SER A 156 27.96 -10.98 0.98
CA SER A 156 28.50 -12.25 0.50
C SER A 156 27.38 -13.25 0.18
N LEU A 157 26.35 -13.31 1.02
CA LEU A 157 25.17 -14.15 0.82
C LEU A 157 24.34 -13.67 -0.37
N VAL A 158 24.22 -12.35 -0.55
CA VAL A 158 23.51 -11.76 -1.71
C VAL A 158 24.18 -12.15 -3.02
N GLN A 159 25.51 -12.05 -3.11
CA GLN A 159 26.25 -12.44 -4.33
C GLN A 159 26.15 -13.94 -4.61
N LYS A 160 26.23 -14.77 -3.57
CA LYS A 160 26.05 -16.22 -3.71
C LYS A 160 24.64 -16.56 -4.21
N GLY A 161 23.61 -15.94 -3.62
CA GLY A 161 22.22 -16.13 -4.04
C GLY A 161 21.99 -15.68 -5.49
N LEU A 162 22.55 -14.54 -5.89
CA LEU A 162 22.47 -14.07 -7.28
C LEU A 162 23.03 -15.10 -8.26
N GLN A 163 24.20 -15.68 -7.97
CA GLN A 163 24.79 -16.72 -8.82
C GLN A 163 23.93 -17.98 -8.87
N GLU A 164 23.39 -18.42 -7.73
CA GLU A 164 22.53 -19.61 -7.64
C GLU A 164 21.25 -19.43 -8.46
N PHE A 165 20.53 -18.31 -8.30
CA PHE A 165 19.29 -18.05 -9.05
C PHE A 165 19.55 -17.79 -10.54
N THR A 166 20.69 -17.20 -10.90
CA THR A 166 21.09 -17.07 -12.31
C THR A 166 21.34 -18.44 -12.95
N GLN A 167 21.99 -19.36 -12.23
CA GLN A 167 22.19 -20.73 -12.70
C GLN A 167 20.86 -21.47 -12.83
N LYS A 168 19.99 -21.38 -11.81
CA LYS A 168 18.64 -21.98 -11.84
C LYS A 168 17.83 -21.49 -13.04
N LEU A 169 17.90 -20.20 -13.35
CA LEU A 169 17.23 -19.61 -14.51
C LEU A 169 17.73 -20.21 -15.82
N SER A 170 19.04 -20.43 -15.95
CA SER A 170 19.62 -21.05 -17.15
C SER A 170 19.29 -22.54 -17.30
N SER A 171 19.09 -23.26 -16.19
CA SER A 171 18.75 -24.69 -16.18
C SER A 171 17.25 -24.97 -16.18
N ALA A 172 16.41 -23.97 -15.93
CA ALA A 172 14.98 -24.13 -15.78
C ALA A 172 14.32 -24.57 -17.09
N THR A 173 13.53 -25.64 -17.02
CA THR A 173 12.89 -26.24 -18.21
C THR A 173 11.41 -25.88 -18.29
N THR A 174 10.76 -25.74 -17.14
CA THR A 174 9.35 -25.37 -17.04
C THR A 174 9.18 -23.87 -16.88
N ASP A 175 8.02 -23.34 -17.29
CA ASP A 175 7.72 -21.91 -17.15
C ASP A 175 7.59 -21.48 -15.68
N LEU A 176 7.14 -22.38 -14.80
CA LEU A 176 7.09 -22.15 -13.36
C LEU A 176 8.49 -21.98 -12.78
N GLU A 177 9.41 -22.90 -13.06
CA GLU A 177 10.80 -22.83 -12.59
C GLU A 177 11.50 -21.56 -13.10
N LYS A 178 11.24 -21.17 -14.36
CA LYS A 178 11.76 -19.92 -14.93
C LYS A 178 11.24 -18.70 -14.19
N ALA A 179 9.94 -18.67 -13.86
CA ALA A 179 9.35 -17.57 -13.12
C ALA A 179 9.92 -17.46 -11.70
N GLU A 180 10.05 -18.58 -10.97
CA GLU A 180 10.66 -18.60 -9.65
C GLU A 180 12.12 -18.16 -9.66
N ALA A 181 12.90 -18.65 -10.64
CA ALA A 181 14.29 -18.25 -10.79
C ALA A 181 14.43 -16.77 -11.15
N GLN A 182 13.56 -16.24 -12.01
CA GLN A 182 13.54 -14.82 -12.37
C GLN A 182 13.24 -13.94 -11.15
N ILE A 183 12.24 -14.30 -10.34
CA ILE A 183 11.93 -13.58 -9.09
C ILE A 183 13.16 -13.57 -8.17
N GLY A 184 13.85 -14.71 -8.04
CA GLY A 184 15.08 -14.82 -7.28
C GLY A 184 16.19 -13.89 -7.80
N VAL A 185 16.42 -13.86 -9.11
CA VAL A 185 17.38 -12.95 -9.75
C VAL A 185 17.01 -11.49 -9.51
N ASP A 186 15.74 -11.13 -9.67
CA ASP A 186 15.26 -9.75 -9.53
C ASP A 186 15.49 -9.22 -8.11
N VAL A 187 15.17 -10.03 -7.09
CA VAL A 187 15.38 -9.67 -5.68
C VAL A 187 16.87 -9.55 -5.35
N HIS A 188 17.70 -10.52 -5.74
CA HIS A 188 19.13 -10.50 -5.42
C HIS A 188 19.89 -9.42 -6.21
N SER A 189 19.46 -9.12 -7.43
CA SER A 189 19.99 -8.01 -8.22
C SER A 189 19.66 -6.67 -7.57
N ALA A 190 18.43 -6.50 -7.08
CA ALA A 190 18.02 -5.31 -6.33
C ALA A 190 18.79 -5.17 -5.01
N LEU A 191 19.01 -6.26 -4.27
CA LEU A 191 19.83 -6.28 -3.05
C LEU A 191 21.28 -5.88 -3.34
N ASN A 192 21.90 -6.45 -4.37
CA ASN A 192 23.28 -6.12 -4.73
C ASN A 192 23.42 -4.64 -5.13
N SER A 193 22.44 -4.12 -5.87
CA SER A 193 22.36 -2.69 -6.22
C SER A 193 22.18 -1.81 -4.98
N ALA A 194 21.41 -2.26 -4.00
CA ALA A 194 21.15 -1.54 -2.76
C ALA A 194 22.40 -1.43 -1.86
N LEU A 195 23.27 -2.44 -1.86
CA LEU A 195 24.48 -2.48 -1.02
C LEU A 195 25.66 -1.74 -1.64
N THR A 196 25.66 -1.55 -2.96
CA THR A 196 26.75 -0.91 -3.71
C THR A 196 26.52 0.57 -4.01
N ALA A 197 25.30 1.08 -3.77
CA ALA A 197 24.89 2.46 -4.02
C ALA A 197 24.92 3.34 -2.76
#